data_AF-A0A2M8CP86-F1
#
_entry.id   AF-A0A2M8CP86-F1
#
_cell.length_a   1.000
_cell.length_b   1.000
_cell.length_c   1.000
_cell.angle_alpha   90.00
_cell.angle_beta   90.00
_cell.angle_gamma   90.00
#
_symmetry.space_group_name_H-M   'P 1'
#
loop_
_entity.id
_entity.type
_entity.pdbx_description
1 polymer ?
#
loop_
_entity_poly.entity_id
_entity_poly.type
_entity_poly.pdbx_seq_one_letter_code
_entity_poly.pdbx_strand_id
1 'polypeptide(L)' 'MACESFFDPFVCYLDDEIVGSELRERIVGLTTTWLLLYIVYVLRDDIIRIVSARLVTNAEREVYENQ' A
#
# COMPACT_ATOMS: atom_id res chain seq x y z
N MET A 1 -0.96 -10.68 -6.80
CA MET A 1 -1.07 -10.50 -5.34
C MET A 1 -0.80 -9.06 -4.92
N ALA A 2 0.44 -8.57 -4.81
CA ALA A 2 0.69 -7.20 -4.33
C ALA A 2 0.05 -6.10 -5.20
N CYS A 3 0.01 -6.29 -6.52
CA CYS A 3 -0.67 -5.38 -7.44
C CYS A 3 -2.21 -5.36 -7.26
N GLU A 4 -2.80 -6.40 -6.68
CA GLU A 4 -4.26 -6.46 -6.49
C GLU A 4 -4.73 -5.44 -5.46
N SER A 5 -3.90 -5.12 -4.47
CA SER A 5 -4.19 -4.11 -3.45
C SER A 5 -4.43 -2.71 -4.03
N PHE A 6 -3.97 -2.43 -5.25
CA PHE A 6 -4.25 -1.16 -5.94
C PHE A 6 -5.64 -1.12 -6.60
N PHE A 7 -6.28 -2.27 -6.76
CA PHE A 7 -7.63 -2.40 -7.30
C PHE A 7 -8.69 -2.58 -6.21
N ASP A 8 -8.28 -2.48 -4.95
CA ASP A 8 -9.19 -2.50 -3.81
C ASP A 8 -10.07 -1.24 -3.81
N PRO A 9 -11.40 -1.36 -3.87
CA PRO A 9 -12.30 -0.21 -3.80
C PRO A 9 -12.17 0.60 -2.50
N PHE A 10 -11.64 0.00 -1.44
CA PHE A 10 -11.42 0.61 -0.13
C PHE A 10 -9.94 0.81 0.18
N VAL A 11 -9.08 0.92 -0.84
CA VAL A 11 -7.65 1.16 -0.64
C VAL A 11 -7.42 2.36 0.28
N CYS A 12 -6.63 2.14 1.34
CA CYS A 12 -6.29 3.14 2.33
C CYS A 12 -4.96 3.78 1.95
N TYR A 13 -4.95 5.09 1.68
CA TYR A 13 -3.72 5.85 1.47
C TYR A 13 -3.17 6.33 2.80
N LEU A 14 -1.88 6.09 3.03
CA LEU A 14 -1.17 6.52 4.22
C LEU A 14 -0.19 7.65 3.87
N ASP A 15 0.29 8.34 4.89
CA ASP A 15 1.29 9.39 4.74
C ASP A 15 2.52 8.86 3.98
N ASP A 16 2.95 9.67 3.01
CA ASP A 16 4.15 9.44 2.23
C ASP A 16 5.42 9.74 3.04
N GLU A 17 6.55 9.26 2.54
CA GLU A 17 7.85 9.56 3.11
C GLU A 17 8.88 9.78 2.02
N ILE A 18 9.68 10.83 2.17
CA ILE A 18 10.84 11.07 1.31
C ILE A 18 12.01 10.27 1.85
N VAL A 19 12.45 9.25 1.11
CA VAL A 19 13.64 8.46 1.45
C VAL A 19 14.73 8.71 0.40
N GLY A 20 15.75 9.48 0.81
CA GLY A 20 16.77 9.96 -0.13
C GLY A 20 16.17 10.98 -1.10
N SER A 21 16.08 10.62 -2.38
CA SER A 21 15.43 11.41 -3.43
C SER A 21 14.13 10.80 -3.96
N GLU A 22 13.64 9.72 -3.33
CA GLU A 22 12.41 9.05 -3.74
C GLU A 22 11.24 9.45 -2.84
N LEU A 23 10.14 9.90 -3.45
CA LEU A 23 8.85 9.98 -2.77
C LEU A 23 8.27 8.57 -2.67
N ARG A 24 8.20 8.03 -1.45
CA ARG A 24 7.64 6.71 -1.19
C ARG A 24 6.22 6.85 -0.69
N GLU A 25 5.30 6.45 -1.54
CA GLU A 25 3.89 6.37 -1.21
C GLU A 25 3.59 5.03 -0.56
N ARG A 26 2.54 5.03 0.26
CA ARG A 26 2.18 3.87 1.08
C ARG A 26 0.68 3.66 1.03
N ILE A 27 0.28 2.41 0.83
CA ILE A 27 -1.13 2.01 0.88
C ILE A 27 -1.32 0.76 1.73
N VAL A 28 -2.53 0.62 2.25
CA VAL A 28 -3.06 -0.65 2.74
C VAL A 28 -4.22 -1.06 1.84
N GLY A 29 -4.19 -2.28 1.31
CA GLY A 29 -5.27 -2.77 0.45
C GLY A 29 -5.48 -4.27 0.51
N LEU A 30 -6.73 -4.68 0.28
CA LEU A 30 -7.22 -6.04 0.30
C LEU A 30 -7.06 -6.70 -1.07
N THR A 31 -6.43 -7.87 -1.10
CA THR A 31 -6.32 -8.67 -2.33
C THR A 31 -7.57 -9.48 -2.59
N THR A 32 -7.68 -10.06 -3.80
CA THR A 32 -8.80 -10.95 -4.17
C THR A 32 -8.84 -12.24 -3.33
N THR A 33 -7.71 -12.58 -2.70
CA THR A 33 -7.58 -13.71 -1.78
C THR A 33 -7.76 -13.32 -0.31
N TRP A 34 -8.36 -12.16 -0.03
CA TRP A 34 -8.64 -11.67 1.31
C TRP A 34 -7.41 -11.41 2.19
N LEU A 35 -6.25 -11.10 1.58
CA LEU A 35 -5.06 -10.70 2.31
C LEU A 35 -4.97 -9.17 2.34
N LEU A 36 -4.83 -8.61 3.53
CA LEU A 36 -4.59 -7.18 3.69
C LEU A 36 -3.09 -6.93 3.66
N LEU A 37 -2.63 -6.16 2.68
CA LEU A 37 -1.22 -5.89 2.44
C LEU A 37 -0.90 -4.42 2.67
N TYR A 38 0.24 -4.19 3.33
CA TYR A 38 0.91 -2.91 3.39
C TYR A 38 1.89 -2.83 2.23
N ILE A 39 1.70 -1.87 1.32
CA ILE A 39 2.53 -1.68 0.14
C ILE A 39 3.26 -0.34 0.25
N VAL A 40 4.57 -0.38 0.00
CA VAL A 40 5.37 0.83 -0.26
C VAL A 40 5.73 0.83 -1.73
N TYR A 41 5.44 1.92 -2.42
CA TYR A 41 5.76 2.06 -3.84
C TYR A 41 6.29 3.45 -4.17
N VAL A 42 6.88 3.57 -5.35
CA VAL A 42 7.28 4.85 -5.94
C VAL A 42 6.68 4.96 -7.33
N LEU A 43 6.26 6.16 -7.71
CA LEU A 43 5.82 6.49 -9.07
C LEU A 43 6.95 7.18 -9.82
N ARG A 44 7.32 6.67 -10.99
CA ARG A 44 8.31 7.29 -11.90
C ARG A 44 7.89 7.09 -13.34
N ASP A 45 7.76 8.18 -14.10
CA ASP A 45 7.40 8.14 -15.53
C ASP A 45 6.18 7.23 -15.81
N ASP A 46 5.13 7.38 -15.00
CA ASP A 46 3.90 6.57 -15.00
C ASP A 46 4.08 5.07 -14.67
N ILE A 47 5.26 4.67 -14.21
CA ILE A 47 5.57 3.32 -13.74
C ILE A 47 5.49 3.28 -12.22
N ILE A 48 4.60 2.41 -11.72
CA ILE A 48 4.56 2.05 -10.30
C ILE A 48 5.60 0.98 -10.02
N ARG A 49 6.59 1.30 -9.18
CA ARG A 49 7.55 0.33 -8.67
C ARG A 49 7.25 0.03 -7.21
N ILE A 50 6.85 -1.21 -6.92
CA ILE A 50 6.69 -1.70 -5.55
C ILE A 50 8.09 -1.86 -4.94
N VAL A 51 8.32 -1.18 -3.82
CA VAL A 51 9.55 -1.27 -3.02
C VAL A 51 9.41 -2.36 -1.96
N SER A 52 8.23 -2.48 -1.35
CA SER A 52 7.94 -3.49 -0.34
C SER A 52 6.46 -3.86 -0.36
N ALA A 53 6.17 -5.14 -0.09
CA ALA A 53 4.83 -5.66 0.11
C ALA A 53 4.87 -6.67 1.26
N ARG A 54 4.08 -6.44 2.30
CA ARG A 54 3.98 -7.34 3.46
C ARG A 54 2.56 -7.40 3.98
N LEU A 55 2.27 -8.40 4.81
CA LEU A 55 1.04 -8.40 5.60
C LEU A 55 1.02 -7.17 6.53
N VAL A 56 -0.17 -6.64 6.70
CA VAL A 56 -0.43 -5.58 7.68
C VAL A 56 -0.20 -6.08 9.12
N THR A 57 0.15 -5.15 9.99
CA THR A 57 0.06 -5.33 11.44
C THR A 57 -1.39 -5.16 11.91
N ASN A 58 -1.70 -5.53 13.16
CA ASN A 58 -3.04 -5.33 13.72
C ASN A 58 -3.45 -3.85 13.77
N ALA A 59 -2.51 -2.94 14.05
CA ALA A 59 -2.79 -1.50 14.08
C ALA A 59 -3.11 -0.96 12.67
N GLU A 60 -2.35 -1.37 11.65
CA GLU A 60 -2.62 -0.98 10.25
C GLU A 60 -3.93 -1.57 9.72
N ARG A 61 -4.29 -2.78 10.17
CA ARG A 61 -5.59 -3.37 9.88
C ARG A 61 -6.72 -2.53 10.47
N GLU A 62 -6.60 -2.11 11.72
CA GLU A 62 -7.61 -1.29 12.39
C GLU A 62 -7.82 0.05 11.67
N VAL A 63 -6.75 0.66 11.16
CA VAL A 63 -6.84 1.88 10.34
C VAL A 63 -7.65 1.63 9.07
N TYR A 64 -7.37 0.55 8.34
CA TYR A 64 -8.11 0.20 7.13
C TYR A 64 -9.59 -0.18 7.40
N GLU A 65 -9.87 -0.84 8.53
CA GLU A 65 -11.24 -1.28 8.86
C GLU A 65 -12.13 -0.12 9.37
N ASN A 66 -11.54 0.97 9.87
CA ASN A 66 -12.25 2.11 10.47
C ASN A 66 -12.08 3.45 9.73
N GLN A 67 -11.60 3.40 8.48
CA GLN A 67 -11.44 4.58 7.61
C GLN A 67 -12.77 5.23 7.19
#